data_AF-A0A1I1YL77-F1
#
_entry.id   AF-A0A1I1YL77-F1
#
_cell.length_a   1.000
_cell.length_b   1.000
_cell.length_c   1.000
_cell.angle_alpha   90.00
_cell.angle_beta   90.00
_cell.angle_gamma   90.00
#
_symmetry.space_group_name_H-M   'P 1'
#
loop_
_entity.id
_entity.type
_entity.pdbx_description
1 polymer ?
#
loop_
_entity_poly.entity_id
_entity_poly.type
_entity_poly.pdbx_seq_one_letter_code
_entity_poly.pdbx_strand_id
1 'polypeptide(L)'
;MARRDKRREAPAPPLTPEEVELLAEFTRRRSAFEAALEASNILHHKHTCSVCGFPTLSERASYEVCVVCLWEDDGEGGDPNRVSLPNNGASPTQARLHASEMLRRFEQSHALDGTIDDIVRAIKAFEARWRRGDASIVEDDFTANLRNAVPTRPRSP
;
A
#
# COMPACT_ATOMS: atom_id res chain seq x y z
N MET A 1 -45.05 1.67 10.61
CA MET A 1 -43.70 2.22 10.30
C MET A 1 -42.73 1.81 11.39
N ALA A 2 -42.06 0.66 11.23
CA ALA A 2 -41.01 0.25 12.16
C ALA A 2 -39.74 1.04 11.86
N ARG A 3 -39.28 1.86 12.80
CA ARG A 3 -37.97 2.52 12.73
C ARG A 3 -36.93 1.41 12.70
N ARG A 4 -36.19 1.29 11.59
CA ARG A 4 -35.03 0.39 11.50
C ARG A 4 -34.08 0.80 12.63
N ASP A 5 -33.95 -0.09 13.60
CA ASP A 5 -32.94 -0.01 14.64
C ASP A 5 -31.59 -0.03 13.92
N LYS A 6 -30.95 1.14 13.82
CA LYS A 6 -29.57 1.22 13.37
C LYS A 6 -28.77 0.57 14.48
N ARG A 7 -28.52 -0.74 14.36
CA ARG A 7 -27.52 -1.45 15.15
C ARG A 7 -26.29 -0.54 15.20
N ARG A 8 -26.06 0.09 16.35
CA ARG A 8 -24.79 0.77 16.62
C ARG A 8 -23.79 -0.35 16.66
N GLU A 9 -23.05 -0.49 15.57
CA GLU A 9 -21.88 -1.36 15.53
C GLU A 9 -20.99 -0.95 16.71
N ALA A 10 -20.62 -1.93 17.54
CA ALA A 10 -19.77 -1.64 18.68
C ALA A 10 -18.48 -0.99 18.15
N PRO A 11 -17.93 0.03 18.84
CA PRO A 11 -16.66 0.59 18.42
C PRO A 11 -15.63 -0.54 18.35
N ALA A 12 -14.80 -0.51 17.30
CA ALA A 12 -13.69 -1.45 17.17
C ALA A 12 -12.86 -1.45 18.46
N PRO A 13 -12.30 -2.60 18.87
CA PRO A 13 -11.42 -2.64 20.03
C PRO A 13 -10.25 -1.66 19.85
N PRO A 14 -9.68 -1.14 20.94
CA PRO A 14 -8.49 -0.29 20.85
C PRO A 14 -7.33 -1.08 20.22
N LEU A 15 -6.53 -0.38 19.42
CA LEU A 15 -5.32 -0.94 18.84
C LEU A 15 -4.33 -1.35 19.93
N THR A 16 -3.65 -2.46 19.71
CA THR A 16 -2.51 -2.92 20.51
C THR A 16 -1.30 -1.98 20.32
N PRO A 17 -0.33 -1.97 21.25
CA PRO A 17 0.89 -1.20 21.09
C PRO A 17 1.66 -1.54 19.80
N GLU A 18 1.67 -2.82 19.40
CA GLU A 18 2.32 -3.27 18.17
C GLU A 18 1.60 -2.72 16.92
N GLU A 19 0.28 -2.73 16.90
CA GLU A 19 -0.52 -2.15 15.81
C GLU A 19 -0.29 -0.64 15.69
N VAL A 20 -0.18 0.08 16.82
CA VAL A 20 0.18 1.50 16.82
C VAL A 20 1.55 1.72 16.18
N GLU A 21 2.53 0.87 16.48
CA GLU A 21 3.86 0.94 15.86
C GLU A 21 3.82 0.64 14.35
N LEU A 22 3.06 -0.38 13.93
CA LEU A 22 2.87 -0.73 12.52
C LEU A 22 2.25 0.44 11.71
N LEU A 23 1.28 1.14 12.28
CA LEU A 23 0.69 2.32 11.65
C LEU A 23 1.65 3.52 11.63
N ALA A 24 2.47 3.67 12.67
CA ALA A 24 3.52 4.69 12.69
C ALA A 24 4.59 4.42 11.62
N GLU A 25 4.99 3.15 11.41
CA GLU A 25 5.88 2.73 10.33
C GLU A 25 5.30 3.04 8.95
N PHE A 26 4.03 2.70 8.72
CA PHE A 26 3.31 3.08 7.50
C PHE A 26 3.39 4.59 7.26
N THR A 27 3.08 5.38 8.30
CA THR A 27 3.07 6.84 8.21
C THR A 27 4.46 7.37 7.84
N ARG A 28 5.51 6.91 8.53
CA ARG A 28 6.90 7.29 8.24
C ARG A 28 7.30 6.92 6.81
N ARG A 29 7.01 5.69 6.36
CA ARG A 29 7.34 5.21 5.02
C ARG A 29 6.66 6.05 3.94
N ARG A 30 5.34 6.24 4.07
CA ARG A 30 4.56 7.01 3.10
C ARG A 30 5.05 8.47 3.02
N SER A 31 5.27 9.13 4.16
CA SER A 31 5.81 10.49 4.17
C SER A 31 7.21 10.59 3.59
N ALA A 32 8.07 9.58 3.82
CA ALA A 32 9.40 9.54 3.21
C ALA A 32 9.33 9.42 1.67
N PHE A 33 8.43 8.59 1.14
CA PHE A 33 8.22 8.51 -0.31
C PHE A 33 7.63 9.78 -0.90
N GLU A 34 6.65 10.39 -0.23
CA GLU A 34 6.07 11.68 -0.65
C GLU A 34 7.15 12.77 -0.70
N ALA A 35 7.99 12.88 0.34
CA ALA A 35 9.09 13.82 0.38
C ALA A 35 10.16 13.54 -0.69
N ALA A 36 10.48 12.28 -0.94
CA ALA A 36 11.46 11.90 -1.98
C ALA A 36 10.94 12.20 -3.39
N LEU A 37 9.65 11.97 -3.65
CA LEU A 37 9.01 12.34 -4.92
C LEU A 37 9.08 13.86 -5.15
N GLU A 38 8.73 14.65 -4.13
CA GLU A 38 8.77 16.12 -4.20
C GLU A 38 10.21 16.64 -4.41
N ALA A 39 11.20 16.01 -3.78
CA ALA A 39 12.60 16.38 -3.94
C ALA A 39 13.23 15.92 -5.27
N SER A 40 12.56 15.04 -6.03
CA SER A 40 13.10 14.56 -7.31
C SER A 40 13.03 15.65 -8.38
N ASN A 41 14.05 15.72 -9.23
CA ASN A 41 14.05 16.57 -10.42
C ASN A 41 13.33 15.91 -11.62
N ILE A 42 12.66 14.78 -11.40
CA ILE A 42 11.87 14.06 -12.40
C ILE A 42 10.40 14.13 -12.02
N LEU A 43 9.56 14.62 -12.94
CA LEU A 43 8.13 14.58 -12.76
C LEU A 43 7.61 13.15 -12.98
N HIS A 44 7.33 12.46 -11.89
CA HIS A 44 6.98 11.04 -11.92
C HIS A 44 5.54 10.73 -12.30
N HIS A 45 4.59 11.66 -12.12
CA HIS A 45 3.15 11.39 -12.28
C HIS A 45 2.72 10.12 -11.51
N LYS A 46 3.20 9.97 -10.28
CA LYS A 46 2.84 8.88 -9.38
C LYS A 46 2.52 9.41 -7.99
N HIS A 47 1.59 8.76 -7.32
CA HIS A 47 1.13 9.03 -5.98
C HIS A 47 1.32 7.80 -5.09
N THR A 48 1.61 8.04 -3.82
CA THR A 48 1.77 6.99 -2.82
C THR A 48 0.42 6.33 -2.53
N CYS A 49 0.42 4.99 -2.54
CA CYS A 49 -0.72 4.20 -2.12
C CYS A 49 -1.09 4.53 -0.67
N SER A 50 -2.39 4.70 -0.42
CA SER A 50 -2.96 5.03 0.89
C SER A 50 -2.84 3.91 1.93
N VAL A 51 -2.42 2.71 1.51
CA VAL A 51 -2.25 1.51 2.33
C VAL A 51 -0.79 1.10 2.52
N CYS A 52 -0.02 0.86 1.46
CA CYS A 52 1.36 0.39 1.60
C CYS A 52 2.41 1.52 1.51
N GLY A 53 2.02 2.71 1.05
CA GLY A 53 2.90 3.88 0.93
C GLY A 53 3.77 3.93 -0.35
N PHE A 54 3.88 2.86 -1.14
CA PHE A 54 4.65 2.86 -2.39
C PHE A 54 4.01 3.73 -3.49
N PRO A 55 4.80 4.39 -4.35
CA PRO A 55 4.32 5.30 -5.41
C PRO A 55 3.78 4.54 -6.62
N THR A 56 2.64 3.89 -6.44
CA THR A 56 2.04 2.95 -7.39
C THR A 56 0.87 3.56 -8.16
N LEU A 57 0.16 4.51 -7.57
CA LEU A 57 -1.03 5.09 -8.19
C LEU A 57 -0.63 6.18 -9.19
N SER A 58 -1.26 6.18 -10.35
CA SER A 58 -1.16 7.21 -11.39
C SER A 58 -2.04 8.41 -11.06
N GLU A 59 -3.17 8.19 -10.38
CA GLU A 59 -4.08 9.23 -9.87
C GLU A 59 -4.75 8.78 -8.56
N ARG A 60 -5.06 9.72 -7.65
CA ARG A 60 -5.76 9.42 -6.40
C ARG A 60 -7.28 9.33 -6.61
N ALA A 61 -7.94 8.45 -5.88
CA ALA A 61 -9.38 8.21 -5.90
C ALA A 61 -9.91 7.89 -7.31
N SER A 62 -9.12 7.13 -8.08
CA SER A 62 -9.37 6.80 -9.48
C SER A 62 -9.75 5.33 -9.71
N TYR A 63 -10.01 4.58 -8.63
CA TYR A 63 -10.26 3.12 -8.65
C TYR A 63 -9.07 2.30 -9.18
N GLU A 64 -7.86 2.87 -9.15
CA GLU A 64 -6.64 2.15 -9.52
C GLU A 64 -6.23 1.17 -8.40
N VAL A 65 -5.85 -0.04 -8.80
CA VAL A 65 -5.38 -1.09 -7.89
C VAL A 65 -3.88 -1.00 -7.73
N CYS A 66 -3.41 -0.89 -6.48
CA CYS A 66 -1.99 -0.90 -6.15
C CYS A 66 -1.36 -2.25 -6.51
N VAL A 67 -0.38 -2.28 -7.42
CA VAL A 67 0.32 -3.51 -7.84
C VAL A 67 1.14 -4.22 -6.75
N VAL A 68 1.32 -3.61 -5.57
CA VAL A 68 2.06 -4.19 -4.44
C VAL A 68 1.11 -4.81 -3.41
N CYS A 69 0.14 -4.04 -2.93
CA CYS A 69 -0.74 -4.45 -1.83
C CYS A 69 -2.18 -4.77 -2.24
N LEU A 70 -2.51 -4.57 -3.52
CA LEU A 70 -3.80 -4.87 -4.14
C LEU A 70 -4.99 -4.06 -3.60
N TRP A 71 -4.72 -3.00 -2.83
CA TRP A 71 -5.74 -2.03 -2.45
C TRP A 71 -6.21 -1.24 -3.68
N GLU A 72 -7.52 -1.25 -3.93
CA GLU A 72 -8.19 -0.37 -4.89
C GLU A 72 -8.41 1.01 -4.25
N ASP A 73 -7.88 2.06 -4.89
CA ASP A 73 -8.04 3.44 -4.43
C ASP A 73 -9.43 3.99 -4.80
N ASP A 74 -10.45 3.46 -4.13
CA ASP A 74 -11.88 3.74 -4.31
C ASP A 74 -12.34 5.11 -3.78
N GLY A 75 -11.41 5.91 -3.23
CA GLY A 75 -11.71 7.24 -2.70
C GLY A 75 -12.42 7.26 -1.35
N GLU A 76 -12.67 6.11 -0.71
CA GLU A 76 -13.34 5.99 0.60
C GLU A 76 -12.47 6.47 1.78
N GLY A 77 -11.37 7.18 1.51
CA GLY A 77 -10.35 7.59 2.48
C GLY A 77 -10.78 8.62 3.55
N GLY A 78 -12.07 8.95 3.67
CA GLY A 78 -12.58 9.87 4.68
C GLY A 78 -12.62 9.29 6.09
N ASP A 79 -12.91 7.99 6.22
CA ASP A 79 -12.88 7.27 7.49
C ASP A 79 -11.97 6.04 7.37
N PRO A 80 -10.79 6.03 8.02
CA PRO A 80 -9.84 4.92 7.90
C PRO A 80 -10.36 3.60 8.49
N ASN A 81 -11.43 3.63 9.30
CA ASN A 81 -12.03 2.45 9.90
C ASN A 81 -13.28 1.97 9.15
N ARG A 82 -13.72 2.72 8.13
CA ARG A 82 -14.83 2.29 7.27
C ARG A 82 -14.38 1.15 6.37
N VAL A 83 -15.15 0.07 6.37
CA VAL A 83 -14.92 -1.07 5.48
C VAL A 83 -15.19 -0.70 4.03
N SER A 84 -14.34 -1.15 3.12
CA SER A 84 -14.46 -0.96 1.67
C SER A 84 -14.89 -2.27 1.01
N LEU A 85 -15.98 -2.25 0.25
CA LEU A 85 -16.49 -3.42 -0.46
C LEU A 85 -15.56 -3.88 -1.61
N PRO A 86 -15.04 -2.98 -2.46
CA PRO A 86 -14.03 -3.35 -3.46
C PRO A 86 -12.79 -4.02 -2.84
N ASN A 87 -12.45 -3.64 -1.61
CA ASN A 87 -11.31 -4.17 -0.87
C ASN A 87 -11.69 -5.34 0.06
N ASN A 88 -12.56 -6.24 -0.39
CA ASN A 88 -12.97 -7.47 0.33
C ASN A 88 -13.51 -7.24 1.75
N GLY A 89 -14.12 -6.07 2.01
CA GLY A 89 -14.64 -5.72 3.32
C GLY A 89 -13.57 -5.29 4.34
N ALA A 90 -12.32 -5.08 3.92
CA ALA A 90 -11.28 -4.53 4.77
C ALA A 90 -11.43 -3.00 4.90
N SER A 91 -11.07 -2.46 6.06
CA SER A 91 -10.88 -1.02 6.24
C SER A 91 -9.44 -0.58 5.89
N PRO A 92 -9.22 0.70 5.55
CA PRO A 92 -7.87 1.23 5.36
C PRO A 92 -6.93 0.97 6.56
N THR A 93 -7.42 1.04 7.80
CA THR A 93 -6.64 0.72 9.01
C THR A 93 -6.20 -0.75 8.99
N GLN A 94 -7.11 -1.68 8.73
CA GLN A 94 -6.79 -3.12 8.67
C GLN A 94 -5.78 -3.42 7.56
N ALA A 95 -5.97 -2.82 6.38
CA ALA A 95 -5.07 -3.03 5.25
C ALA A 95 -3.67 -2.45 5.51
N ARG A 96 -3.56 -1.27 6.15
CA ARG A 96 -2.27 -0.67 6.56
C ARG A 96 -1.53 -1.55 7.56
N LEU A 97 -2.24 -2.12 8.55
CA LEU A 97 -1.65 -3.03 9.53
C LEU A 97 -1.06 -4.27 8.83
N HIS A 98 -1.85 -4.92 7.97
CA HIS A 98 -1.40 -6.09 7.22
C HIS A 98 -0.19 -5.77 6.32
N ALA A 99 -0.26 -4.69 5.55
CA ALA A 99 0.84 -4.29 4.67
C ALA A 99 2.12 -3.92 5.46
N SER A 100 1.98 -3.20 6.57
CA SER A 100 3.12 -2.89 7.45
C SER A 100 3.74 -4.14 8.04
N GLU A 101 2.93 -5.12 8.46
CA GLU A 101 3.42 -6.37 9.03
C GLU A 101 4.20 -7.17 7.98
N MET A 102 3.64 -7.32 6.77
CA MET A 102 4.31 -7.99 5.66
C MET A 102 5.63 -7.29 5.29
N LEU A 103 5.65 -5.95 5.25
CA LEU A 103 6.87 -5.19 5.01
C LEU A 103 7.90 -5.36 6.11
N ARG A 104 7.49 -5.31 7.38
CA ARG A 104 8.39 -5.53 8.51
C ARG A 104 9.07 -6.89 8.43
N ARG A 105 8.31 -7.95 8.10
CA ARG A 105 8.86 -9.31 7.90
C ARG A 105 9.79 -9.36 6.69
N PHE A 106 9.42 -8.76 5.57
CA PHE A 106 10.26 -8.68 4.38
C PHE A 106 11.61 -8.00 4.68
N GLU A 107 11.55 -6.88 5.38
CA GLU A 107 12.70 -6.04 5.71
C GLU A 107 13.69 -6.71 6.69
N GLN A 108 13.34 -7.83 7.32
CA GLN A 108 14.28 -8.64 8.12
C GLN A 108 15.35 -9.32 7.25
N SER A 109 15.00 -9.69 6.01
CA SER A 109 15.87 -10.45 5.11
C SER A 109 16.26 -9.68 3.85
N HIS A 110 15.52 -8.61 3.52
CA HIS A 110 15.74 -7.80 2.34
C HIS A 110 15.74 -6.32 2.69
N ALA A 111 16.28 -5.51 1.80
CA ALA A 111 16.16 -4.05 1.83
C ALA A 111 15.61 -3.59 0.49
N LEU A 112 14.87 -2.47 0.50
CA LEU A 112 14.61 -1.72 -0.72
C LEU A 112 15.94 -1.19 -1.26
N ASP A 113 16.07 -1.17 -2.58
CA ASP A 113 17.30 -0.74 -3.25
C ASP A 113 17.04 0.40 -4.23
N GLY A 114 18.07 1.22 -4.44
CA GLY A 114 18.01 2.37 -5.34
C GLY A 114 17.30 3.61 -4.77
N THR A 115 17.21 4.63 -5.62
CA THR A 115 16.58 5.92 -5.33
C THR A 115 15.06 5.88 -5.57
N ILE A 116 14.35 6.95 -5.23
CA ILE A 116 12.93 7.10 -5.59
C ILE A 116 12.70 7.00 -7.11
N ASP A 117 13.63 7.50 -7.91
CA ASP A 117 13.53 7.45 -9.36
C ASP A 117 13.65 6.01 -9.87
N ASP A 118 14.52 5.21 -9.25
CA ASP A 118 14.69 3.79 -9.58
C ASP A 118 13.45 2.98 -9.17
N ILE A 119 12.90 3.27 -7.99
CA ILE A 119 11.66 2.66 -7.49
C ILE A 119 10.50 2.94 -8.45
N VAL A 120 10.26 4.22 -8.81
CA VAL A 120 9.18 4.58 -9.73
C VAL A 120 9.40 3.95 -11.12
N ARG A 121 10.64 3.94 -11.61
CA ARG A 121 10.97 3.31 -12.90
C ARG A 121 10.65 1.82 -12.89
N ALA A 122 11.01 1.11 -11.83
CA ALA A 122 10.72 -0.32 -11.67
C ALA A 122 9.21 -0.60 -11.62
N ILE A 123 8.46 0.18 -10.84
CA ILE A 123 7.00 0.07 -10.75
C ILE A 123 6.36 0.26 -12.13
N LYS A 124 6.71 1.34 -12.84
CA LYS A 124 6.19 1.60 -14.20
C LYS A 124 6.54 0.48 -15.17
N ALA A 125 7.76 -0.08 -15.08
CA ALA A 125 8.18 -1.20 -15.92
C ALA A 125 7.40 -2.48 -15.61
N PHE A 126 7.13 -2.77 -14.33
CA PHE A 126 6.26 -3.87 -13.93
C PHE A 126 4.84 -3.69 -14.45
N GLU A 127 4.20 -2.54 -14.21
CA GLU A 127 2.84 -2.23 -14.69
C GLU A 127 2.72 -2.37 -16.21
N ALA A 128 3.72 -1.91 -16.97
CA ALA A 128 3.74 -2.02 -18.42
C ALA A 128 3.84 -3.47 -18.89
N ARG A 129 4.63 -4.31 -18.22
CA ARG A 129 4.70 -5.76 -18.49
C ARG A 129 3.39 -6.46 -18.13
N TRP A 130 2.82 -6.15 -16.97
CA TRP A 130 1.54 -6.70 -16.53
C TRP A 130 0.42 -6.38 -17.52
N ARG A 131 0.32 -5.12 -18.00
CA ARG A 131 -0.65 -4.73 -19.04
C ARG A 131 -0.51 -5.46 -20.37
N ARG A 132 0.68 -5.97 -20.70
CA ARG A 132 0.92 -6.79 -21.91
C ARG A 132 0.76 -8.28 -21.67
N GLY A 133 0.59 -8.72 -20.43
CA GLY A 133 0.57 -10.14 -20.06
C GLY A 133 1.96 -10.76 -19.87
N ASP A 134 3.04 -9.96 -19.87
CA ASP A 134 4.42 -10.43 -19.69
C ASP A 134 4.80 -10.61 -18.20
N ALA A 135 3.92 -10.21 -17.29
CA ALA A 135 4.08 -10.33 -15.85
C ALA A 135 2.71 -10.55 -15.21
N SER A 136 2.70 -11.07 -13.98
CA SER A 136 1.47 -11.33 -13.23
C SER A 136 1.60 -10.82 -11.80
N ILE A 137 0.46 -10.38 -11.27
CA ILE A 137 0.26 -10.15 -9.85
C ILE A 137 -0.09 -11.50 -9.20
N VAL A 138 0.43 -11.73 -8.01
CA VAL A 138 0.10 -12.91 -7.18
C VAL A 138 -0.85 -12.44 -6.09
N GLU A 139 -2.14 -12.78 -6.18
CA GLU A 139 -3.21 -12.22 -5.35
C GLU A 139 -2.95 -12.35 -3.84
N ASP A 140 -2.40 -13.49 -3.40
CA ASP A 140 -2.17 -13.80 -1.99
C ASP A 140 -0.68 -13.72 -1.57
N ASP A 141 0.17 -13.08 -2.38
CA ASP A 141 1.60 -12.96 -2.07
C ASP A 141 2.12 -11.52 -2.20
N PHE A 142 1.95 -10.76 -1.13
CA PHE A 142 2.49 -9.41 -0.97
C PHE A 142 4.00 -9.35 -1.25
N THR A 143 4.76 -10.37 -0.81
CA THR A 143 6.22 -10.36 -0.92
C THR A 143 6.67 -10.58 -2.36
N ALA A 144 6.02 -11.51 -3.08
CA ALA A 144 6.26 -11.70 -4.51
C ALA A 144 5.93 -10.42 -5.30
N ASN A 145 4.78 -9.80 -5.03
CA ASN A 145 4.39 -8.54 -5.69
C ASN A 145 5.40 -7.42 -5.42
N LEU A 146 5.83 -7.26 -4.16
CA LEU A 146 6.84 -6.29 -3.79
C LEU A 146 8.15 -6.50 -4.57
N ARG A 147 8.66 -7.74 -4.61
CA ARG A 147 9.91 -8.07 -5.32
C ARG A 147 9.80 -7.91 -6.83
N ASN A 148 8.60 -8.12 -7.39
CA ASN A 148 8.36 -7.97 -8.83
C ASN A 148 8.27 -6.50 -9.26
N ALA A 149 7.75 -5.63 -8.40
CA ALA A 149 7.47 -4.23 -8.71
C ALA A 149 8.53 -3.24 -8.20
N VAL A 150 9.24 -3.57 -7.12
CA VAL A 150 10.17 -2.66 -6.44
C VAL A 150 11.59 -3.25 -6.43
N PRO A 151 12.66 -2.47 -6.68
CA PRO A 151 14.02 -2.96 -6.57
C PRO A 151 14.32 -3.34 -5.12
N THR A 152 14.85 -4.53 -4.92
CA THR A 152 15.17 -5.06 -3.60
C THR A 152 16.50 -5.79 -3.65
N ARG A 153 17.21 -5.81 -2.52
CA ARG A 153 18.45 -6.57 -2.35
C ARG A 153 18.38 -7.40 -1.06
N PRO A 154 18.94 -8.62 -1.04
CA PRO A 154 19.08 -9.37 0.20
C PRO A 154 19.92 -8.60 1.21
N ARG A 155 19.59 -8.71 2.50
CA ARG A 155 20.50 -8.31 3.58
C ARG A 155 21.57 -9.38 3.72
N SER A 156 22.83 -8.96 3.85
CA SER A 156 23.90 -9.87 4.22
C SER A 156 23.60 -10.46 5.61
N PRO A 157 23.91 -11.74 5.85
CA PRO A 157 23.77 -12.37 7.16
C PRO A 157 24.65 -11.70 8.22
#